data_AF-A0A1F3B076-F1
#
_entry.id   AF-A0A1F3B076-F1
#
_cell.length_a   1.000
_cell.length_b   1.000
_cell.length_c   1.000
_cell.angle_alpha   90.00
_cell.angle_beta   90.00
_cell.angle_gamma   90.00
#
_symmetry.space_group_name_H-M   'P 1'
#
loop_
_entity.id
_entity.type
_entity.pdbx_description
1 polymer ?
#
loop_
_entity_poly.entity_id
_entity_poly.type
_entity_poly.pdbx_seq_one_letter_code
_entity_poly.pdbx_strand_id
1 'polypeptide(L)' 'MTVRSCLSRHLSARRTPEKVKADGWHEMGVLVINVADERLTDWERQFAENLGTRLYGKREDAE' A
#
# COMPACT_ATOMS: atom_id res chain seq x y z
N MET A 1 -29.46 20.85 0.97
CA MET A 1 -28.52 21.87 1.48
C MET A 1 -27.15 21.55 0.90
N THR A 2 -26.78 22.20 -0.19
CA THR A 2 -25.60 21.85 -1.00
C THR A 2 -24.45 22.79 -0.67
N VAL A 3 -23.42 22.29 0.00
CA VAL A 3 -22.27 23.08 0.42
C VAL A 3 -21.39 23.38 -0.81
N ARG A 4 -21.46 24.63 -1.32
CA ARG A 4 -20.49 25.15 -2.30
C ARG A 4 -19.20 25.53 -1.56
N SER A 5 -18.29 24.57 -1.41
CA SER A 5 -16.97 24.80 -0.80
C SER A 5 -15.93 25.20 -1.85
N CYS A 6 -15.28 26.36 -1.67
CA CYS A 6 -14.18 26.87 -2.52
C CYS A 6 -12.94 25.96 -2.53
N LEU A 7 -12.82 25.06 -1.55
CA LEU A 7 -11.72 24.08 -1.46
C LEU A 7 -11.82 22.98 -2.55
N SER A 8 -12.97 22.85 -3.21
CA SER A 8 -13.12 21.87 -4.30
C SER A 8 -12.25 22.18 -5.52
N ARG A 9 -11.76 23.42 -5.69
CA ARG A 9 -10.90 23.81 -6.82
C ARG A 9 -9.44 23.34 -6.66
N HIS A 10 -9.01 22.97 -5.46
CA HIS A 10 -7.63 22.56 -5.14
C HIS A 10 -7.51 21.14 -4.59
N LEU A 11 -8.62 20.41 -4.43
CA LEU A 11 -8.57 18.97 -4.15
C LEU A 11 -8.06 18.29 -5.42
N SER A 12 -6.73 18.21 -5.50
CA SER A 12 -5.92 17.46 -6.46
C SER A 12 -6.73 16.29 -6.99
N ALA A 13 -6.99 16.26 -8.30
CA ALA A 13 -7.72 15.19 -8.96
C ALA A 13 -7.37 13.85 -8.31
N ARG A 14 -8.38 13.16 -7.76
CA ARG A 14 -8.17 11.92 -6.99
C ARG A 14 -7.19 11.05 -7.76
N ARG A 15 -5.97 10.90 -7.24
CA ARG A 15 -4.99 10.00 -7.84
C ARG A 15 -5.60 8.61 -7.78
N THR A 16 -5.61 7.90 -8.89
CA THR A 16 -6.06 6.52 -8.89
C THR A 16 -5.19 5.71 -7.93
N PRO A 17 -5.74 4.69 -7.25
CA PRO A 17 -4.98 3.89 -6.29
C PRO A 17 -3.71 3.29 -6.91
N GLU A 18 -3.77 2.94 -8.20
CA GLU A 18 -2.62 2.47 -8.97
C GLU A 18 -1.52 3.53 -9.08
N LYS A 19 -1.90 4.79 -9.34
CA LYS A 19 -0.95 5.90 -9.45
C LYS A 19 -0.30 6.24 -8.12
N VAL A 20 -1.02 6.11 -7.00
CA VAL A 20 -0.45 6.27 -5.65
C VAL A 20 0.56 5.18 -5.33
N LYS A 21 0.28 3.92 -5.71
CA LYS A 21 1.22 2.81 -5.52
C LYS A 21 2.50 2.99 -6.36
N ALA A 22 2.34 3.40 -7.62
CA ALA A 22 3.48 3.65 -8.51
C ALA A 22 4.34 4.83 -8.02
N ASP A 23 3.74 5.94 -7.61
CA ASP A 23 4.43 7.11 -7.06
C ASP A 23 5.19 6.76 -5.77
N GLY A 24 4.55 6.00 -4.87
CA GLY A 24 5.20 5.50 -3.65
C GLY A 24 6.42 4.62 -3.93
N TRP A 25 6.38 3.81 -4.98
CA TRP A 25 7.51 3.00 -5.41
C TRP A 25 8.64 3.84 -6.03
N HIS A 26 8.31 4.71 -6.98
CA HIS A 26 9.31 5.46 -7.74
C HIS A 26 9.98 6.58 -6.94
N GLU A 27 9.23 7.30 -6.10
CA GLU A 27 9.72 8.50 -5.42
C GLU A 27 10.20 8.20 -3.99
N MET A 28 9.56 7.25 -3.29
CA MET A 28 9.84 6.96 -1.88
C MET A 28 10.44 5.57 -1.64
N GLY A 29 10.49 4.70 -2.67
CA GLY A 29 10.95 3.31 -2.52
C GLY A 29 10.05 2.45 -1.62
N VAL A 30 8.79 2.86 -1.43
CA VAL A 30 7.83 2.17 -0.55
C VAL A 30 6.86 1.34 -1.39
N LEU A 31 6.87 0.03 -1.18
CA LEU A 31 5.89 -0.91 -1.75
C LEU A 31 5.11 -1.60 -0.63
N VAL A 32 3.79 -1.44 -0.65
CA VAL A 32 2.89 -2.19 0.24
C VAL A 32 2.48 -3.47 -0.46
N ILE A 33 2.90 -4.61 0.07
CA ILE A 33 2.59 -5.94 -0.43
C ILE A 33 1.61 -6.60 0.54
N ASN A 34 0.51 -7.15 0.04
CA ASN A 34 -0.30 -8.08 0.81
C ASN A 34 0.29 -9.48 0.63
N VAL A 35 0.70 -10.12 1.73
CA VAL A 35 1.26 -11.49 1.74
C VAL A 35 0.29 -12.51 1.14
N ALA A 36 -1.03 -12.30 1.28
CA ALA A 36 -2.07 -13.17 0.73
C ALA A 36 -2.43 -12.85 -0.73
N ASP A 37 -1.74 -11.92 -1.39
CA ASP A 37 -2.00 -11.59 -2.80
C ASP A 37 -1.73 -12.81 -3.69
N GLU A 38 -2.67 -13.11 -4.59
CA GLU A 38 -2.62 -14.25 -5.51
C GLU A 38 -1.55 -14.13 -6.61
N ARG A 39 -1.05 -12.90 -6.85
CA ARG A 39 -0.02 -12.64 -7.86
C ARG A 39 1.38 -12.96 -7.37
N LEU A 40 1.55 -13.11 -6.06
CA LEU A 40 2.82 -13.50 -5.46
C LEU A 40 3.01 -15.01 -5.60
N THR A 41 4.17 -15.41 -6.08
CA THR A 41 4.59 -16.81 -5.97
C THR A 41 4.81 -17.19 -4.51
N ASP A 42 4.75 -18.50 -4.21
CA ASP A 42 5.06 -19.02 -2.87
C ASP A 42 6.39 -18.49 -2.33
N TRP A 43 7.41 -18.36 -3.19
CA TRP A 43 8.70 -17.84 -2.77
C TRP A 43 8.67 -16.35 -2.43
N GLU A 44 7.99 -15.52 -3.22
CA GLU A 44 7.85 -14.09 -2.93
C GLU A 44 7.05 -13.84 -1.66
N ARG A 45 6.01 -14.64 -1.42
CA ARG A 45 5.25 -14.63 -0.16
C ARG A 45 6.18 -14.92 1.02
N GLN A 46 6.89 -16.04 0.96
CA GLN A 46 7.82 -16.44 2.02
C GLN A 46 8.92 -15.39 2.25
N PHE A 47 9.44 -14.78 1.18
CA PHE A 47 10.43 -13.70 1.29
C PHE A 47 9.85 -12.47 2.00
N ALA A 48 8.65 -12.03 1.63
CA ALA A 48 7.96 -10.91 2.28
C ALA A 48 7.68 -11.19 3.77
N GLU A 49 7.25 -12.41 4.13
CA GLU A 49 7.02 -12.82 5.52
C GLU A 49 8.31 -12.87 6.35
N ASN A 50 9.38 -13.40 5.77
CA ASN A 50 10.69 -13.43 6.40
C ASN A 50 11.23 -12.01 6.64
N LEU A 51 11.08 -11.11 5.65
CA LEU A 51 11.44 -9.71 5.82
C LEU A 51 10.58 -9.03 6.89
N GLY A 52 9.26 -9.22 6.85
CA GLY A 52 8.34 -8.69 7.86
C GLY A 52 8.71 -9.16 9.26
N THR A 53 8.98 -10.45 9.42
CA THR A 53 9.39 -11.06 10.70
C THR A 53 10.70 -10.50 11.22
N ARG A 54 11.68 -10.27 10.34
CA ARG A 54 12.97 -9.69 10.72
C ARG A 54 12.87 -8.21 11.09
N LEU A 55 12.00 -7.46 10.42
CA LEU A 55 11.87 -6.02 10.62
C LEU A 55 10.94 -5.66 11.79
N TYR A 56 9.87 -6.43 11.99
CA TYR A 56 8.79 -6.09 12.93
C TYR A 56 8.49 -7.19 13.94
N GLY A 57 9.19 -8.33 13.89
CA GLY A 57 8.89 -9.50 14.72
C GLY A 57 7.83 -10.41 14.09
N LYS A 58 7.64 -11.58 14.68
CA LYS A 58 6.65 -12.56 14.20
C LYS A 58 5.27 -11.91 14.24
N ARG A 59 4.52 -12.01 13.14
CA ARG A 59 3.12 -11.57 13.11
C ARG A 59 2.37 -12.36 14.16
N GLU A 60 1.71 -11.64 15.07
CA GLU A 60 0.71 -12.25 15.95
C GLU A 60 -0.39 -12.75 15.01
N ASP A 61 -0.56 -14.08 14.95
CA ASP A 61 -1.70 -14.66 14.27
C ASP A 61 -2.94 -14.02 14.90
N ALA A 62 -3.64 -13.18 14.14
CA ALA A 62 -4.88 -12.57 14.60
C ALA A 62 -5.91 -13.70 14.72
N GLU A 63 -5.98 -14.29 15.91
CA GLU A 63 -7.06 -15.20 16.35
C GLU A 63 -8.43 -14.52 16.25
#